data_AF-A0A2T1CYC3-F1
#
_entry.id   AF-A0A2T1CYC3-F1
#
_cell.length_a   1.000
_cell.length_b   1.000
_cell.length_c   1.000
_cell.angle_alpha   90.00
_cell.angle_beta   90.00
_cell.angle_gamma   90.00
#
_symmetry.space_group_name_H-M   'P 1'
#
loop_
_entity.id
_entity.type
_entity.pdbx_description
1 polymer ?
#
loop_
_entity_poly.entity_id
_entity_poly.type
_entity_poly.pdbx_seq_one_letter_code
_entity_poly.pdbx_strand_id
1 'polypeptide(L)' 'MNTSLISSQTVELVSRLTGQNLRKEDITPPILFLAALITVLLGVINADGTVGAEEKQQLATTLKELIPANN' A
#
# COMPACT_ATOMS: atom_id res chain seq x y z
N MET A 1 8.74 8.29 -15.62
CA MET A 1 9.16 8.04 -14.22
C MET A 1 10.14 6.87 -14.24
N ASN A 2 11.33 7.00 -13.63
CA ASN A 2 12.43 6.05 -13.82
C ASN A 2 12.33 4.89 -12.81
N THR A 3 12.04 3.68 -13.27
CA THR A 3 11.93 2.46 -12.45
C THR A 3 13.29 1.89 -12.03
N SER A 4 14.39 2.42 -12.57
CA SER A 4 15.77 2.02 -12.25
C SER A 4 16.14 2.18 -10.77
N LEU A 5 15.43 3.06 -10.05
CA LEU A 5 15.63 3.31 -8.62
C LEU A 5 14.98 2.25 -7.70
N ILE A 6 14.15 1.35 -8.22
CA ILE A 6 13.56 0.28 -7.41
C ILE A 6 14.60 -0.83 -7.27
N SER A 7 15.25 -0.88 -6.10
CA SER A 7 16.23 -1.90 -5.78
C SER A 7 15.53 -3.24 -5.53
N SER A 8 16.25 -4.35 -5.71
CA SER A 8 15.70 -5.69 -5.40
C SER A 8 15.29 -5.82 -3.93
N GLN A 9 15.94 -5.07 -3.04
CA GLN A 9 15.60 -5.01 -1.60
C GLN A 9 14.22 -4.37 -1.38
N THR A 10 13.88 -3.32 -2.14
CA THR A 10 12.55 -2.72 -2.09
C THR A 10 11.48 -3.71 -2.53
N VAL A 11 11.74 -4.50 -3.58
CA VAL A 11 10.81 -5.54 -4.04
C VAL A 11 10.58 -6.61 -2.98
N GLU A 12 11.65 -7.05 -2.32
CA GLU A 12 11.56 -8.05 -1.25
C GLU A 12 10.78 -7.52 -0.03
N LEU A 13 11.01 -6.28 0.37
CA LEU A 13 10.30 -5.62 1.47
C LEU A 13 8.80 -5.52 1.17
N VAL A 14 8.43 -5.07 -0.02
CA VAL A 14 7.01 -4.93 -0.40
C VAL A 14 6.36 -6.32 -0.54
N SER A 15 7.08 -7.31 -1.04
CA SER A 15 6.60 -8.70 -1.09
C SER A 15 6.26 -9.23 0.31
N ARG A 16 7.13 -8.98 1.29
CA ARG A 16 6.90 -9.36 2.69
C ARG A 16 5.74 -8.59 3.33
N LEU A 17 5.63 -7.29 3.05
CA LEU A 17 4.55 -6.45 3.57
C LEU A 17 3.17 -6.86 3.01
N THR A 18 3.13 -7.24 1.74
CA THR A 18 1.88 -7.60 1.05
C THR A 18 1.55 -9.09 1.16
N GLY A 19 2.50 -9.93 1.57
CA GLY A 19 2.38 -11.38 1.54
C GLY A 19 2.34 -11.97 0.12
N GLN A 20 2.66 -11.17 -0.90
CA GLN A 20 2.64 -11.58 -2.30
C GLN A 20 4.05 -11.71 -2.86
N ASN A 21 4.25 -12.65 -3.78
CA ASN A 21 5.53 -12.83 -4.46
C ASN A 21 5.61 -11.85 -5.64
N LEU A 22 6.17 -10.67 -5.41
CA LEU A 22 6.25 -9.60 -6.41
C LEU A 22 7.60 -9.66 -7.16
N ARG A 23 7.56 -9.43 -8.47
CA ARG A 23 8.77 -9.23 -9.28
C ARG A 23 9.00 -7.74 -9.52
N LYS A 24 10.21 -7.35 -9.93
CA LYS A 24 10.56 -5.95 -10.24
C LYS A 24 9.60 -5.32 -11.27
N GLU A 25 9.15 -6.11 -12.22
CA GLU A 25 8.22 -5.73 -13.29
C GLU A 25 6.79 -5.49 -12.76
N ASP A 26 6.41 -6.11 -11.64
CA ASP A 26 5.10 -5.94 -11.01
C ASP A 26 5.07 -4.67 -10.12
N ILE A 27 6.23 -4.08 -9.81
CA ILE A 27 6.35 -2.90 -8.96
C ILE A 27 6.66 -1.66 -9.79
N THR A 28 5.67 -0.78 -9.87
CA THR A 28 5.85 0.56 -10.44
C THR A 28 5.98 1.59 -9.30
N PRO A 29 6.65 2.74 -9.53
CA PRO A 29 6.76 3.77 -8.50
C PRO A 29 5.41 4.27 -7.94
N PRO A 30 4.32 4.38 -8.73
CA PRO A 30 2.99 4.66 -8.19
C PRO A 30 2.44 3.56 -7.27
N ILE A 31 2.62 2.28 -7.63
CA ILE A 31 2.20 1.14 -6.79
C ILE A 31 2.98 1.13 -5.47
N LEU A 32 4.28 1.42 -5.52
CA LEU A 32 5.13 1.51 -4.34
C LEU A 32 4.66 2.63 -3.39
N PHE A 33 4.33 3.79 -3.95
CA PHE A 33 3.79 4.92 -3.18
C PHE A 33 2.46 4.55 -2.51
N LEU A 34 1.54 3.93 -3.25
CA LEU A 34 0.26 3.47 -2.71
C LEU A 34 0.45 2.42 -1.61
N ALA A 35 1.35 1.45 -1.79
CA ALA A 35 1.65 0.44 -0.78
C ALA A 35 2.23 1.05 0.50
N ALA A 36 3.14 2.02 0.39
CA ALA A 36 3.69 2.74 1.53
C ALA A 36 2.62 3.57 2.25
N LEU A 37 1.77 4.27 1.50
CA LEU A 37 0.66 5.05 2.05
C LEU A 37 -0.33 4.16 2.81
N ILE A 38 -0.77 3.04 2.23
CA ILE A 38 -1.65 2.07 2.87
C ILE A 38 -1.02 1.51 4.14
N THR A 39 0.28 1.19 4.11
CA THR A 39 1.01 0.68 5.27
C THR A 39 1.06 1.69 6.42
N VAL A 40 1.29 2.97 6.13
CA VAL A 40 1.26 4.04 7.13
C VAL A 40 -0.14 4.21 7.71
N LEU A 41 -1.18 4.23 6.86
CA LEU A 41 -2.57 4.35 7.29
C LEU A 41 -2.99 3.16 8.18
N LEU A 42 -2.58 1.94 7.83
CA LEU A 42 -2.81 0.75 8.66
C LEU A 42 -2.04 0.82 9.99
N GLY A 43 -0.79 1.30 9.97
CA GLY A 43 0.00 1.49 11.19
C GLY A 43 -0.63 2.48 12.17
N VAL A 44 -1.26 3.55 11.66
CA VAL A 44 -2.01 4.52 12.47
C VAL A 44 -3.25 3.87 13.09
N ILE A 45 -4.02 3.11 12.31
CA ILE A 45 -5.21 2.41 12.80
C ILE A 45 -4.85 1.32 13.83
N ASN A 46 -3.67 0.71 13.72
CA ASN A 46 -3.23 -0.36 14.61
C ASN A 46 -2.44 0.16 15.83
N ALA A 47 -2.22 1.46 15.95
CA ALA A 47 -1.45 2.08 17.03
C ALA A 47 -2.11 1.89 18.40
N ASP A 48 -3.44 1.85 18.42
CA ASP A 48 -4.25 1.74 19.64
C ASP A 48 -4.50 0.26 20.04
N GLY A 49 -3.88 -0.68 19.30
CA GLY A 49 -3.93 -2.13 19.56
C GLY A 49 -5.27 -2.81 19.29
N THR A 50 -6.29 -2.04 18.89
CA THR A 50 -7.64 -2.55 18.63
C THR A 50 -8.13 -1.99 17.31
N VAL A 51 -8.19 -2.80 16.26
CA VAL A 51 -8.76 -2.36 14.98
C VAL A 51 -10.26 -2.58 15.01
N GLY A 52 -11.02 -1.49 15.16
CA GLY A 52 -12.47 -1.50 15.09
C GLY A 52 -12.97 -1.81 13.68
N ALA A 53 -14.17 -2.41 13.58
CA ALA A 53 -14.81 -2.64 12.29
C ALA A 53 -15.08 -1.31 11.53
N GLU A 54 -15.36 -0.23 12.27
CA GLU A 54 -15.56 1.11 11.73
C GLU A 54 -14.30 1.69 11.09
N GLU A 55 -13.12 1.50 11.69
CA GLU A 55 -11.85 2.01 11.14
C GLU A 55 -11.46 1.31 9.84
N LYS A 56 -11.73 0.01 9.73
CA LYS A 56 -11.57 -0.73 8.48
C LYS A 56 -12.49 -0.20 7.39
N GLN A 57 -13.72 0.15 7.76
CA GLN A 57 -14.71 0.69 6.82
C GLN A 57 -14.37 2.14 6.40
N GLN A 58 -13.85 2.95 7.32
CA GLN A 58 -13.35 4.29 7.05
C GLN A 58 -12.16 4.23 6.07
N LEU A 59 -11.19 3.33 6.33
CA LEU A 59 -10.05 3.10 5.45
C LEU A 59 -10.49 2.68 4.05
N ALA A 60 -11.44 1.74 3.94
CA ALA A 60 -11.98 1.30 2.65
C ALA A 60 -12.68 2.44 1.89
N THR A 61 -13.33 3.35 2.61
CA THR A 61 -13.98 4.53 2.02
C THR A 61 -12.94 5.51 1.49
N THR A 62 -11.92 5.84 2.29
CA THR A 62 -10.82 6.71 1.86
C THR A 62 -10.06 6.14 0.66
N LEU A 63 -9.81 4.82 0.63
CA LEU A 63 -9.17 4.18 -0.51
C LEU A 63 -10.05 4.22 -1.77
N LYS A 64 -11.37 4.13 -1.64
CA LYS A 64 -12.31 4.30 -2.77
C LYS A 64 -12.29 5.71 -3.33
N GLU A 65 -12.18 6.74 -2.49
CA GLU A 65 -12.10 8.14 -2.94
C GLU A 65 -10.79 8.45 -3.69
N LEU A 66 -9.71 7.73 -3.36
CA LEU A 66 -8.42 7.85 -4.04
C LEU A 66 -8.39 7.18 -5.42
N ILE A 67 -9.36 6.30 -5.72
CA ILE A 67 -9.52 5.72 -7.06
C ILE A 67 -10.44 6.68 -7.84
N PRO A 68 -9.92 7.42 -8.83
CA PRO A 68 -10.77 8.30 -9.63
C PRO A 68 -11.87 7.47 -10.29
N ALA A 69 -13.11 7.96 -10.23
CA ALA A 69 -14.20 7.40 -11.02
C ALA A 69 -13.79 7.46 -12.49
N ASN A 70 -13.56 6.30 -13.09
CA ASN A 70 -13.12 6.17 -14.46
C ASN A 70 -14.23 6.73 -15.38
N ASN A 71 -14.10 7.99 -15.81
CA ASN A 71 -14.93 8.60 -16.85
C ASN A 71 -14.24 8.39 -18.21
#